data_AF-A0A1H4GH60-F1
#
_entry.id   AF-A0A1H4GH60-F1
#
_cell.length_a   1.000
_cell.length_b   1.000
_cell.length_c   1.000
_cell.angle_alpha   90.00
_cell.angle_beta   90.00
_cell.angle_gamma   90.00
#
_symmetry.space_group_name_H-M   'P 1'
#
loop_
_entity.id
_entity.type
_entity.pdbx_description
1 polymer ?
#
loop_
_entity_poly.entity_id
_entity_poly.type
_entity_poly.pdbx_seq_one_letter_code
_entity_poly.pdbx_strand_id
1 'polypeptide(L)'
;MSEHLNKRGPETDDPPSWGNVVAGLLLGIGGAILFYSRYTLFQHTENATAAITRIESLVYQASGKKAIVLLAVYAVISLSGFYLAISNIVRLYKVRSKRDT
;
A
#
# COMPACT_ATOMS: atom_id res chain seq x y z
N MET A 1 13.25 -10.34 42.63
CA MET A 1 11.86 -10.45 42.13
C MET A 1 11.54 -9.23 41.27
N SER A 2 12.04 -9.16 40.03
CA SER A 2 11.65 -8.16 39.01
C SER A 2 12.49 -8.29 37.72
N GLU A 3 12.65 -9.50 37.17
CA GLU A 3 13.35 -9.71 35.89
C GLU A 3 12.40 -9.94 34.70
N HIS A 4 11.09 -9.80 34.90
CA HIS A 4 10.08 -10.07 33.87
C HIS A 4 9.45 -8.83 33.24
N LEU A 5 9.86 -7.60 33.60
CA LEU A 5 9.21 -6.38 33.13
C LEU A 5 9.95 -5.65 31.99
N ASN A 6 11.08 -6.16 31.52
CA ASN A 6 11.88 -5.50 30.47
C ASN A 6 11.86 -6.24 29.11
N LYS A 7 10.71 -6.79 28.73
CA LYS A 7 10.42 -7.21 27.35
C LYS A 7 9.22 -6.44 26.78
N ARG A 8 9.25 -5.12 26.93
CA ARG A 8 8.56 -4.21 26.00
C ARG A 8 9.59 -3.57 25.08
N GLY A 9 10.44 -4.41 24.47
CA GLY A 9 10.95 -4.07 23.15
C GLY A 9 9.75 -4.01 22.19
N PRO A 10 9.87 -3.41 21.00
CA PRO A 10 8.78 -3.35 20.03
C PRO A 10 8.48 -4.78 19.51
N GLU A 11 7.74 -5.56 20.28
CA GLU A 11 7.25 -6.90 19.94
C GLU A 11 5.95 -6.79 19.13
N THR A 12 5.94 -5.88 18.13
CA THR A 12 4.84 -5.72 17.18
C THR A 12 5.33 -5.52 15.74
N ASP A 13 6.57 -5.91 15.45
CA ASP A 13 6.97 -6.17 14.06
C ASP A 13 6.53 -7.60 13.74
N ASP A 14 5.38 -7.77 13.07
CA ASP A 14 4.95 -9.06 12.56
C ASP A 14 6.14 -9.75 11.85
N PRO A 15 6.39 -11.04 12.11
CA PRO A 15 7.53 -11.72 11.53
C PRO A 15 7.46 -11.63 10.00
N PRO A 16 8.59 -11.33 9.33
CA PRO A 16 8.60 -11.19 7.88
C PRO A 16 8.15 -12.51 7.24
N SER A 17 7.12 -12.46 6.42
CA SER A 17 6.50 -13.63 5.81
C SER A 17 6.31 -13.44 4.30
N TRP A 18 6.35 -14.55 3.54
CA TRP A 18 6.01 -14.52 2.12
C TRP A 18 4.55 -14.09 1.89
N GLY A 19 3.66 -14.33 2.86
CA GLY A 19 2.29 -13.82 2.84
C GLY A 19 2.24 -12.29 2.83
N ASN A 20 3.07 -11.64 3.66
CA ASN A 20 3.16 -10.19 3.71
C ASN A 20 3.78 -9.60 2.43
N VAL A 21 4.72 -10.32 1.80
CA VAL A 21 5.26 -9.93 0.48
C VAL A 21 4.17 -9.94 -0.58
N VAL A 22 3.39 -11.05 -0.68
CA VAL A 22 2.31 -11.18 -1.65
C VAL A 22 1.21 -10.15 -1.41
N ALA A 23 0.82 -9.92 -0.15
CA ALA A 23 -0.15 -8.89 0.20
C ALA A 23 0.33 -7.48 -0.22
N GLY A 24 1.60 -7.16 0.03
CA GLY A 24 2.20 -5.90 -0.43
C GLY A 24 2.19 -5.76 -1.95
N LEU A 25 2.53 -6.82 -2.69
CA LEU A 25 2.50 -6.83 -4.15
C LEU A 25 1.07 -6.63 -4.69
N LEU A 26 0.08 -7.34 -4.13
CA LEU A 26 -1.32 -7.19 -4.52
C LEU A 26 -1.84 -5.77 -4.24
N LEU A 27 -1.48 -5.19 -3.09
CA LEU A 27 -1.81 -3.80 -2.76
C LEU A 27 -1.15 -2.83 -3.75
N GLY A 28 0.14 -3.05 -4.05
CA GLY A 28 0.93 -2.24 -4.97
C GLY A 28 0.35 -2.23 -6.38
N ILE A 29 0.08 -3.42 -6.92
CA ILE A 29 -0.52 -3.64 -8.25
C ILE A 29 -1.94 -3.09 -8.29
N GLY A 30 -2.77 -3.38 -7.27
CA GLY A 30 -4.14 -2.87 -7.18
C GLY A 30 -4.19 -1.34 -7.19
N GLY A 31 -3.31 -0.68 -6.42
CA GLY A 31 -3.17 0.78 -6.44
C GLY A 31 -2.75 1.31 -7.82
N ALA A 32 -1.81 0.64 -8.50
CA ALA A 32 -1.35 1.04 -9.83
C ALA A 32 -2.43 0.90 -10.92
N ILE A 33 -3.21 -0.20 -10.87
CA ILE A 33 -4.33 -0.42 -11.79
C ILE A 33 -5.39 0.67 -11.62
N LEU A 34 -5.77 0.98 -10.37
CA LEU A 34 -6.74 2.03 -10.07
C LEU A 34 -6.22 3.41 -10.51
N PHE A 35 -4.95 3.69 -10.25
CA PHE A 35 -4.29 4.91 -10.73
C PHE A 35 -4.38 5.04 -12.25
N TYR A 36 -3.96 4.00 -12.98
CA TYR A 36 -3.96 4.01 -14.44
C TYR A 36 -5.37 4.15 -15.02
N SER A 37 -6.33 3.37 -14.50
CA SER A 37 -7.73 3.42 -14.92
C SER A 37 -8.35 4.79 -14.72
N ARG A 38 -8.06 5.47 -13.61
CA ARG A 38 -8.57 6.82 -13.36
C ARG A 38 -7.82 7.88 -14.16
N TYR A 39 -6.52 7.71 -14.35
CA TYR A 39 -5.72 8.63 -15.16
C TYR A 39 -6.20 8.66 -16.61
N THR A 40 -6.42 7.50 -17.23
CA THR A 40 -6.94 7.40 -18.59
C THR A 40 -8.35 7.97 -18.70
N LEU A 41 -9.20 7.75 -17.69
CA LEU A 41 -10.55 8.30 -17.64
C LEU A 41 -10.56 9.84 -17.57
N PHE A 42 -9.70 10.45 -16.75
CA PHE A 42 -9.58 11.91 -16.66
C PHE A 42 -8.96 12.55 -17.90
N GLN A 43 -8.17 11.80 -18.66
CA GLN A 43 -7.62 12.24 -19.96
C GLN A 43 -8.67 12.19 -21.09
N HIS A 44 -9.65 11.28 -21.01
CA HIS A 44 -10.69 11.08 -22.03
C HIS A 44 -12.06 11.55 -21.53
N THR A 45 -12.12 12.80 -21.09
CA THR A 45 -13.28 13.46 -20.45
C THR A 45 -14.59 13.39 -21.26
N GLU A 46 -14.53 13.08 -22.56
CA GLU A 46 -15.69 12.98 -23.45
C GLU A 46 -16.57 11.74 -23.17
N ASN A 47 -16.08 10.74 -22.44
CA ASN A 47 -16.80 9.48 -22.17
C ASN A 47 -17.20 9.27 -20.70
N ALA A 48 -16.99 10.25 -19.82
CA ALA A 48 -16.91 10.00 -18.38
C ALA A 48 -18.23 10.15 -17.61
N THR A 49 -19.26 9.37 -17.96
CA THR A 49 -20.27 8.93 -16.97
C THR A 49 -19.73 7.72 -16.21
N ALA A 50 -18.53 7.84 -15.66
CA ALA A 50 -17.96 6.76 -14.87
C ALA A 50 -18.68 6.76 -13.52
N ALA A 51 -19.28 5.63 -13.17
CA ALA A 51 -19.75 5.36 -11.83
C ALA A 51 -18.58 5.48 -10.85
N ILE A 52 -18.39 6.68 -10.29
CA ILE A 52 -17.47 6.93 -9.20
C ILE A 52 -18.04 6.15 -8.01
N THR A 53 -17.24 5.23 -7.45
CA THR A 53 -17.65 4.49 -6.26
C THR A 53 -17.86 5.46 -5.09
N ARG A 54 -18.70 5.11 -4.11
CA ARG A 54 -19.01 6.00 -2.96
C ARG A 54 -17.76 6.48 -2.21
N ILE A 55 -16.71 5.68 -2.18
CA ILE A 55 -15.44 6.03 -1.53
C ILE A 55 -14.69 7.07 -2.35
N GLU A 56 -14.62 6.88 -3.68
CA GLU A 56 -13.99 7.85 -4.58
C GLU A 56 -14.75 9.18 -4.62
N SER A 57 -16.09 9.16 -4.50
CA SER A 57 -16.89 10.38 -4.47
C SER A 57 -16.68 11.17 -3.19
N LEU A 58 -16.50 10.49 -2.06
CA LEU A 58 -16.12 11.12 -0.79
C LEU A 58 -14.73 11.77 -0.89
N VAL A 59 -13.75 11.06 -1.44
CA VAL A 59 -12.39 11.62 -1.64
C VAL A 59 -12.44 12.80 -2.63
N TYR A 60 -13.25 12.70 -3.68
CA TYR A 60 -13.41 13.77 -4.67
C TYR A 60 -14.12 15.01 -4.09
N GLN A 61 -15.11 14.83 -3.21
CA GLN A 61 -15.75 15.95 -2.51
C GLN A 61 -14.82 16.58 -1.47
N ALA A 62 -14.13 15.76 -0.67
CA ALA A 62 -13.17 16.22 0.32
C ALA A 62 -11.98 16.96 -0.31
N SER A 63 -11.59 16.59 -1.54
CA SER A 63 -10.49 17.23 -2.27
C SER A 63 -10.87 18.51 -3.03
N GLY A 64 -12.12 18.97 -2.92
CA GLY A 64 -12.60 20.13 -3.65
C GLY A 64 -12.76 19.87 -5.16
N LYS A 65 -13.20 18.67 -5.54
CA LYS A 65 -13.38 18.20 -6.93
C LYS A 65 -12.08 18.14 -7.73
N LYS A 66 -10.95 17.94 -7.05
CA LYS A 66 -9.64 17.81 -7.72
C LYS A 66 -9.35 16.35 -8.02
N ALA A 67 -9.52 15.97 -9.28
CA ALA A 67 -9.19 14.63 -9.79
C ALA A 67 -7.74 14.19 -9.48
N ILE A 68 -6.81 15.16 -9.48
CA ILE A 68 -5.39 14.90 -9.19
C ILE A 68 -5.15 14.41 -7.76
N VAL A 69 -6.02 14.76 -6.80
CA VAL A 69 -5.89 14.31 -5.42
C VAL A 69 -6.25 12.83 -5.31
N LEU A 70 -7.28 12.40 -6.05
CA LEU A 70 -7.66 10.97 -6.10
C LEU A 70 -6.53 10.13 -6.72
N LEU A 71 -5.91 10.64 -7.79
CA LEU A 71 -4.72 10.03 -8.38
C LEU A 71 -3.55 9.97 -7.39
N ALA A 72 -3.27 11.06 -6.67
CA ALA A 72 -2.22 11.08 -5.66
C ALA A 72 -2.45 10.02 -4.57
N VAL A 73 -3.70 9.85 -4.11
CA VAL A 73 -4.05 8.80 -3.12
C VAL A 73 -3.74 7.41 -3.67
N TYR A 74 -4.14 7.09 -4.91
CA TYR A 74 -3.83 5.79 -5.50
C TYR A 74 -2.34 5.56 -5.71
N ALA A 75 -1.59 6.60 -6.10
CA ALA A 75 -0.14 6.52 -6.21
C ALA A 75 0.50 6.22 -4.85
N VAL A 76 0.06 6.87 -3.77
CA VAL A 76 0.55 6.62 -2.40
C VAL A 76 0.24 5.20 -1.94
N ILE A 77 -0.98 4.69 -2.19
CA ILE A 77 -1.36 3.30 -1.88
C ILE A 77 -0.45 2.33 -2.63
N SER A 78 -0.23 2.56 -3.92
CA SER A 78 0.62 1.71 -4.76
C SER A 78 2.06 1.68 -4.25
N LEU A 79 2.66 2.85 -4.00
CA LEU A 79 4.01 2.97 -3.45
C LEU A 79 4.15 2.30 -2.09
N SER A 80 3.15 2.47 -1.22
CA SER A 80 3.13 1.84 0.11
C SER A 80 3.08 0.32 0.00
N GLY A 81 2.29 -0.22 -0.93
CA GLY A 81 2.22 -1.67 -1.20
C GLY A 81 3.54 -2.25 -1.68
N PHE A 82 4.17 -1.62 -2.67
CA PHE A 82 5.48 -2.05 -3.14
C PHE A 82 6.57 -1.90 -2.07
N TYR A 83 6.53 -0.84 -1.28
CA TYR A 83 7.44 -0.67 -0.14
C TYR A 83 7.29 -1.79 0.89
N LEU A 84 6.06 -2.16 1.24
CA LEU A 84 5.79 -3.30 2.14
C LEU A 84 6.30 -4.62 1.55
N ALA A 85 6.12 -4.85 0.25
CA ALA A 85 6.64 -6.05 -0.40
C ALA A 85 8.17 -6.11 -0.34
N ILE A 86 8.85 -5.03 -0.74
CA ILE A 86 10.32 -4.94 -0.78
C ILE A 86 10.90 -5.06 0.63
N SER A 87 10.35 -4.33 1.61
CA SER A 87 10.83 -4.38 2.99
C SER A 87 10.71 -5.78 3.60
N ASN A 88 9.62 -6.51 3.32
CA ASN A 88 9.46 -7.90 3.75
C ASN A 88 10.44 -8.85 3.05
N ILE A 89 10.72 -8.66 1.75
CA ILE A 89 11.75 -9.44 1.03
C ILE A 89 13.13 -9.23 1.67
N VAL A 90 13.52 -7.98 1.92
CA VAL A 90 14.83 -7.66 2.52
C VAL A 90 14.96 -8.29 3.91
N ARG A 91 13.90 -8.21 4.73
CA ARG A 91 13.86 -8.84 6.05
C ARG A 91 13.98 -10.37 5.96
N LEU A 92 13.28 -11.02 5.02
CA LEU A 92 13.38 -12.47 4.78
C LEU A 92 14.79 -12.92 4.40
N TYR A 93 15.46 -12.19 3.50
CA TYR A 93 16.85 -12.48 3.11
C TYR A 93 17.81 -12.35 4.30
N LYS A 94 17.65 -11.30 5.10
CA LYS A 94 18.49 -11.06 6.30
C LYS A 94 18.29 -12.15 7.36
N VAL A 95 17.07 -12.63 7.54
CA VAL A 95 16.77 -13.75 8.46
C VAL A 95 17.34 -15.07 7.95
N ARG A 96 17.30 -15.32 6.63
CA ARG A 96 17.91 -16.52 6.03
C ARG A 96 19.43 -16.51 6.20
N SER A 97 20.09 -15.41 5.88
CA SER A 97 21.54 -15.28 6.00
C SER A 97 22.06 -15.50 7.42
N LYS A 98 21.29 -15.12 8.46
CA LYS A 98 21.65 -15.38 9.87
C LYS A 98 21.50 -16.84 10.30
N ARG A 99 20.72 -17.66 9.58
CA ARG A 99 20.55 -19.09 9.89
C ARG A 99 21.70 -19.94 9.37
N ASP A 100 22.40 -19.44 8.35
CA ASP A 100 23.46 -20.18 7.66
C ASP A 100 24.87 -19.89 8.22
N THR A 101 24.98 -19.02 9.25
CA THR A 101 26.19 -18.74 10.04
C THR A 101 26.04 -19.24 11.47
#